data_AF-W4FQ67-F1
#
_entry.id   AF-W4FQ67-F1
#
_cell.length_a   1.000
_cell.length_b   1.000
_cell.length_c   1.000
_cell.angle_alpha   90.00
_cell.angle_beta   90.00
_cell.angle_gamma   90.00
#
_symmetry.space_group_name_H-M   'P 1'
#
loop_
_entity.id
_entity.type
_entity.pdbx_description
1 polymer ?
#
loop_
_entity_poly.entity_id
_entity_poly.type
_entity_poly.pdbx_seq_one_letter_code
_entity_poly.pdbx_strand_id
1 'polypeptide(L)'
;MPAKPNGKHAGAPVATPKPQNGHKHLTLEDRRGVYEMLLSASVGDMLPRGVITKAAQQFGCHVRTISRLWQRARLSLRGGGHTADGILAENLSERLNKLKATYVQYPHMSRQTLRSLSAASGIPMTTIFQHKKATPRFKLKSSYALPHARQHRSSFEVKRRYYVYDDEEVGARSVKSKHFITKVMFLAAVARPRYDHHAKKIWDGKVGVWPLVQVSPAA
;
A
#
# COMPACT_ATOMS: atom_id res chain seq x y z
N MET A 1 -72.79 34.89 51.69
CA MET A 1 -71.37 35.03 52.07
C MET A 1 -70.49 34.27 51.08
N PRO A 2 -69.32 34.80 50.72
CA PRO A 2 -68.64 34.53 49.46
C PRO A 2 -67.51 33.50 49.59
N ALA A 3 -67.32 32.66 48.57
CA ALA A 3 -66.08 31.89 48.41
C ALA A 3 -65.00 32.81 47.83
N LYS A 4 -63.93 33.03 48.62
CA LYS A 4 -62.68 33.67 48.20
C LYS A 4 -61.71 32.64 47.55
N PRO A 5 -60.65 33.11 46.87
CA PRO A 5 -60.07 32.47 45.68
C PRO A 5 -58.77 31.67 45.94
N ASN A 6 -58.20 31.20 44.82
CA ASN A 6 -56.80 30.85 44.53
C ASN A 6 -56.36 29.38 44.63
N GLY A 7 -55.97 28.84 43.47
CA GLY A 7 -55.24 27.59 43.32
C GLY A 7 -54.40 27.58 42.03
N LYS A 8 -53.35 28.41 41.99
CA LYS A 8 -52.05 28.23 41.31
C LYS A 8 -52.02 27.29 40.08
N HIS A 9 -51.88 27.87 38.89
CA HIS A 9 -51.39 27.14 37.72
C HIS A 9 -49.94 26.69 37.99
N ALA A 10 -49.75 25.41 38.26
CA ALA A 10 -48.44 24.77 38.26
C ALA A 10 -47.91 24.78 36.82
N GLY A 11 -46.84 25.53 36.57
CA GLY A 11 -46.08 25.46 35.33
C GLY A 11 -45.58 24.04 35.11
N ALA A 12 -46.01 23.43 34.01
CA ALA A 12 -45.47 22.15 33.57
C ALA A 12 -43.95 22.28 33.37
N PRO A 13 -43.15 21.26 33.74
CA PRO A 13 -41.71 21.31 33.55
C PRO A 13 -41.43 21.38 32.05
N VAL A 14 -40.70 22.42 31.65
CA VAL A 14 -40.15 22.57 30.28
C VAL A 14 -39.34 21.32 29.98
N ALA A 15 -39.89 20.46 29.11
CA ALA A 15 -39.22 19.29 28.63
C ALA A 15 -37.97 19.73 27.87
N THR A 16 -36.80 19.51 28.45
CA THR A 16 -35.54 19.59 27.71
C THR A 16 -35.60 18.59 26.55
N PRO A 17 -35.40 19.01 25.29
CA PRO A 17 -35.45 18.10 24.17
C PRO A 17 -34.33 17.05 24.33
N LYS A 18 -34.73 15.80 24.55
CA LYS A 18 -33.82 14.66 24.62
C LYS A 18 -33.14 14.52 23.25
N PRO A 19 -31.79 14.48 23.17
CA PRO A 19 -31.12 14.39 21.88
C PRO A 19 -31.54 13.11 21.17
N GLN A 20 -31.94 13.28 19.91
CA GLN A 20 -32.46 12.24 19.05
C GLN A 20 -31.39 11.14 18.91
N ASN A 21 -31.65 9.99 19.53
CA ASN A 21 -30.76 8.84 19.55
C ASN A 21 -30.74 8.20 18.15
N GLY A 22 -29.85 8.69 17.30
CA GLY A 22 -29.51 8.08 16.03
C GLY A 22 -28.04 8.33 15.78
N HIS A 23 -27.30 7.29 15.42
CA HIS A 23 -25.87 7.36 15.10
C HIS A 23 -25.66 8.26 13.86
N LYS A 24 -25.65 9.59 14.03
CA LYS A 24 -25.31 10.52 12.96
C LYS A 24 -23.82 10.38 12.67
N HIS A 25 -23.49 9.98 11.44
CA HIS A 25 -22.12 10.00 10.96
C HIS A 25 -21.73 11.46 10.71
N LEU A 26 -21.05 12.05 11.70
CA LEU A 26 -20.61 13.45 11.68
C LEU A 26 -19.85 13.74 10.37
N THR A 27 -20.32 14.71 9.58
CA THR A 27 -19.71 15.08 8.30
C THR A 27 -18.34 15.72 8.52
N LEU A 28 -17.53 15.86 7.46
CA LEU A 28 -16.22 16.51 7.58
C LEU A 28 -16.34 17.98 8.02
N GLU A 29 -17.39 18.68 7.59
CA GLU A 29 -17.67 20.05 7.99
C GLU A 29 -18.07 20.13 9.46
N ASP A 30 -18.97 19.23 9.91
CA ASP A 30 -19.36 19.17 11.31
C ASP A 30 -18.17 18.84 12.22
N ARG A 31 -17.26 17.95 11.80
CA ARG A 31 -16.05 17.64 12.55
C ARG A 31 -15.11 18.84 12.64
N ARG A 32 -14.93 19.59 11.54
CA ARG A 32 -14.15 20.85 11.54
C ARG A 32 -14.75 21.86 12.51
N GLY A 33 -16.06 22.06 12.49
CA GLY A 33 -16.74 22.97 13.43
C GLY A 33 -16.57 22.54 14.89
N VAL A 34 -16.63 21.24 15.18
CA VAL A 34 -16.30 20.72 16.52
C VAL A 34 -14.86 21.06 16.89
N TYR A 35 -13.89 20.93 15.96
CA TYR A 35 -12.50 21.26 16.25
C TYR A 35 -12.28 22.74 16.53
N GLU A 36 -12.83 23.64 15.72
CA GLU A 36 -12.69 25.09 15.92
C GLU A 36 -13.26 25.51 17.29
N MET A 37 -14.40 24.92 17.69
CA MET A 37 -15.02 25.18 18.97
C MET A 37 -14.20 24.65 20.15
N LEU A 38 -13.62 23.45 20.02
CA LEU A 38 -12.78 22.89 21.09
C LEU A 38 -11.44 23.60 21.19
N LEU A 39 -10.85 24.01 20.05
CA LEU A 39 -9.58 24.73 20.00
C LEU A 39 -9.71 26.14 20.58
N SER A 40 -10.78 26.87 20.25
CA SER A 40 -11.05 28.20 20.82
C SER A 40 -11.29 28.18 22.33
N ALA A 41 -11.80 27.08 22.86
CA ALA A 41 -12.01 26.89 24.30
C ALA A 41 -10.83 26.21 25.02
N SER A 42 -9.83 25.71 24.28
CA SER A 42 -8.68 25.01 24.87
C SER A 42 -7.60 25.99 25.31
N VAL A 43 -7.03 25.74 26.49
CA VAL A 43 -5.83 26.46 26.95
C VAL A 43 -4.68 25.47 26.81
N GLY A 44 -3.96 25.57 25.71
CA GLY A 44 -2.93 24.59 25.32
C GLY A 44 -3.54 23.21 25.02
N ASP A 45 -2.99 22.17 25.65
CA ASP A 45 -3.40 20.76 25.45
C ASP A 45 -4.59 20.33 26.33
N MET A 46 -5.13 21.24 27.15
CA MET A 46 -6.15 20.93 28.16
C MET A 46 -7.49 21.60 27.86
N LEU A 47 -8.55 20.79 27.91
CA LEU A 47 -9.93 21.25 27.78
C LEU A 47 -10.53 21.50 29.17
N PRO A 48 -11.13 22.68 29.41
CA PRO A 48 -11.91 22.93 30.62
C PRO A 48 -13.06 21.93 30.77
N ARG A 49 -13.45 21.65 32.02
CA ARG A 49 -14.58 20.76 32.32
C ARG A 49 -15.86 21.28 31.66
N GLY A 50 -16.61 20.37 31.04
CA GLY A 50 -17.92 20.64 30.45
C GLY A 50 -17.92 21.15 29.01
N VAL A 51 -16.77 21.54 28.43
CA VAL A 51 -16.70 22.02 27.04
C VAL A 51 -17.14 20.93 26.04
N ILE A 52 -16.74 19.68 26.27
CA ILE A 52 -17.15 18.54 25.44
C ILE A 52 -18.67 18.34 25.50
N THR A 53 -19.27 18.53 26.68
CA THR A 53 -20.73 18.41 26.86
C THR A 53 -21.48 19.54 26.13
N LYS A 54 -20.94 20.76 26.16
CA LYS A 54 -21.49 21.90 25.39
C LYS A 54 -21.42 21.65 23.88
N ALA A 55 -20.28 21.20 23.39
CA ALA A 55 -20.12 20.84 21.98
C ALA A 55 -21.08 19.69 21.60
N ALA A 56 -21.25 18.70 22.48
CA ALA A 56 -22.15 17.57 22.24
C ALA A 56 -23.60 18.01 22.07
N GLN A 57 -24.02 18.98 22.87
CA GLN A 57 -25.34 19.59 22.77
C GLN A 57 -25.50 20.40 21.49
N GLN A 58 -24.50 21.19 21.10
CA GLN A 58 -24.56 22.05 19.92
C GLN A 58 -24.60 21.27 18.60
N PHE A 59 -23.82 20.19 18.50
CA PHE A 59 -23.79 19.33 17.31
C PHE A 59 -24.78 18.15 17.41
N GLY A 60 -25.62 18.09 18.45
CA GLY A 60 -26.64 17.06 18.64
C GLY A 60 -26.06 15.64 18.62
N CYS A 61 -24.86 15.44 19.19
CA CYS A 61 -24.14 14.17 19.16
C CYS A 61 -23.73 13.72 20.56
N HIS A 62 -23.40 12.43 20.71
CA HIS A 62 -23.06 11.89 22.02
C HIS A 62 -21.69 12.40 22.49
N VAL A 63 -21.56 12.73 23.79
CA VAL A 63 -20.33 13.26 24.41
C VAL A 63 -19.10 12.39 24.10
N ARG A 64 -19.26 11.05 24.09
CA ARG A 64 -18.21 10.10 23.67
C ARG A 64 -17.71 10.28 22.24
N THR A 65 -18.57 10.69 21.30
CA THR A 65 -18.19 10.91 19.90
C THR A 65 -17.21 12.07 19.81
N ILE A 66 -17.53 13.20 20.44
CA ILE A 66 -16.65 14.37 20.51
C ILE A 66 -15.37 14.07 21.29
N SER A 67 -15.46 13.33 22.39
CA SER A 67 -14.26 12.93 23.15
C SER A 67 -13.29 12.10 22.31
N ARG A 68 -13.80 11.11 21.55
CA ARG A 68 -12.97 10.32 20.62
C ARG A 68 -12.39 11.18 19.50
N LEU A 69 -13.19 12.09 18.95
CA LEU A 69 -12.78 13.01 17.89
C LEU A 69 -11.60 13.89 18.35
N TRP A 70 -11.68 14.44 19.57
CA TRP A 70 -10.62 15.22 20.18
C TRP A 70 -9.33 14.41 20.43
N GLN A 71 -9.45 13.21 20.98
CA GLN A 71 -8.28 12.33 21.20
C GLN A 71 -7.60 11.95 19.87
N ARG A 72 -8.40 11.65 18.83
CA ARG A 72 -7.90 11.32 17.50
C ARG A 72 -7.14 12.49 16.87
N ALA A 73 -7.61 13.72 17.06
CA ALA A 73 -6.89 14.91 16.61
C ALA A 73 -5.57 15.12 17.30
N ARG A 74 -5.55 14.98 18.62
CA ARG A 74 -4.32 15.16 19.38
C ARG A 74 -3.25 14.13 18.98
N LEU A 75 -3.66 12.88 18.73
CA LEU A 75 -2.76 11.84 18.22
C LEU A 75 -2.28 12.15 16.79
N SER A 76 -3.14 12.69 15.94
CA SER A 76 -2.78 13.07 14.56
C SER A 76 -1.79 14.23 14.54
N LEU A 77 -2.03 15.29 15.34
CA LEU A 77 -1.15 16.44 15.50
C LEU A 77 0.22 16.05 16.07
N ARG A 78 0.26 15.18 17.09
CA ARG A 78 1.52 14.65 17.64
C ARG A 78 2.28 13.76 16.66
N GLY A 79 1.59 13.11 15.74
CA GLY A 79 2.18 12.32 14.65
C GLY A 79 2.63 13.15 13.45
N GLY A 80 2.56 14.48 13.51
CA GLY A 80 2.91 15.37 12.40
C GLY A 80 1.82 15.51 11.32
N GLY A 81 0.60 15.05 11.60
CA GLY A 81 -0.55 15.19 10.69
C GLY A 81 -1.04 16.63 10.66
N HIS A 82 -1.24 17.17 9.45
CA HIS A 82 -1.69 18.55 9.22
C HIS A 82 -3.19 18.77 9.47
N THR A 83 -3.96 17.71 9.71
CA THR A 83 -5.42 17.76 9.91
C THR A 83 -5.84 17.02 11.17
N ALA A 84 -6.80 17.60 11.89
CA ALA A 84 -7.29 17.11 13.18
C ALA A 84 -8.08 15.78 13.06
N ASP A 85 -8.65 15.47 11.91
CA ASP A 85 -9.15 14.12 11.65
C ASP A 85 -8.14 13.35 10.83
N GLY A 86 -7.47 12.36 11.41
CA GLY A 86 -6.86 11.26 10.65
C GLY A 86 -7.88 10.39 9.88
N ILE A 87 -9.08 10.93 9.58
CA ILE A 87 -10.14 10.41 8.69
C ILE A 87 -10.26 11.28 7.42
N LEU A 88 -9.64 12.47 7.38
CA LEU A 88 -9.03 12.85 6.11
C LEU A 88 -8.01 11.77 5.85
N ALA A 89 -8.46 10.74 5.13
CA ALA A 89 -7.61 9.83 4.41
C ALA A 89 -6.41 10.64 3.95
N GLU A 90 -5.18 10.19 4.24
CA GLU A 90 -4.01 10.63 3.47
C GLU A 90 -4.55 10.86 2.05
N ASN A 91 -4.52 12.12 1.58
CA ASN A 91 -5.28 12.50 0.39
C ASN A 91 -5.03 11.42 -0.64
N LEU A 92 -6.06 10.90 -1.31
CA LEU A 92 -5.84 9.72 -2.18
C LEU A 92 -4.63 9.94 -3.09
N SER A 93 -4.43 11.16 -3.58
CA SER A 93 -3.22 11.63 -4.26
C SER A 93 -1.91 11.40 -3.49
N GLU A 94 -1.81 11.80 -2.23
CA GLU A 94 -0.65 11.62 -1.35
C GLU A 94 -0.32 10.14 -1.14
N ARG A 95 -1.33 9.31 -0.86
CA ARG A 95 -1.16 7.86 -0.72
C ARG A 95 -0.67 7.24 -2.03
N LEU A 96 -1.24 7.65 -3.17
CA LEU A 96 -0.81 7.20 -4.50
C LEU A 96 0.62 7.65 -4.82
N ASN A 97 0.99 8.87 -4.45
CA ASN A 97 2.34 9.41 -4.64
C ASN A 97 3.38 8.67 -3.79
N LYS A 98 3.04 8.33 -2.55
CA LYS A 98 3.88 7.49 -1.68
C LYS A 98 4.11 6.12 -2.29
N LEU A 99 3.04 5.48 -2.79
CA LEU A 99 3.15 4.19 -3.49
C LEU A 99 4.02 4.30 -4.75
N LYS A 100 3.83 5.35 -5.55
CA LYS A 100 4.69 5.63 -6.71
C LYS A 100 6.16 5.73 -6.33
N ALA A 101 6.48 6.54 -5.32
CA ALA A 101 7.84 6.70 -4.83
C ALA A 101 8.46 5.37 -4.39
N THR A 102 7.70 4.54 -3.66
CA THR A 102 8.19 3.21 -3.26
C THR A 102 8.45 2.29 -4.44
N TYR A 103 7.57 2.28 -5.46
CA TYR A 103 7.75 1.39 -6.60
C TYR A 103 8.96 1.78 -7.44
N VAL A 104 9.14 3.08 -7.73
CA VAL A 104 10.23 3.60 -8.58
C VAL A 104 11.62 3.24 -8.03
N GLN A 105 11.77 3.03 -6.72
CA GLN A 105 13.05 2.64 -6.12
C GLN A 105 13.54 1.24 -6.53
N TYR A 106 12.65 0.29 -6.84
CA TYR A 106 13.04 -1.10 -7.12
C TYR A 106 13.42 -1.28 -8.59
N PRO A 107 14.41 -2.10 -8.98
CA PRO A 107 14.68 -2.38 -10.39
C PRO A 107 13.48 -3.00 -11.12
N HIS A 108 13.33 -2.76 -12.42
CA HIS A 108 12.21 -3.29 -13.23
C HIS A 108 12.01 -4.81 -13.09
N MET A 109 13.09 -5.59 -12.92
CA MET A 109 13.02 -7.05 -12.76
C MET A 109 12.17 -7.48 -11.56
N SER A 110 12.19 -6.71 -10.46
CA SER A 110 11.39 -6.97 -9.27
C SER A 110 9.92 -6.57 -9.45
N ARG A 111 9.59 -5.81 -10.50
CA ARG A 111 8.24 -5.31 -10.80
C ARG A 111 7.57 -6.04 -11.97
N GLN A 112 7.96 -7.28 -12.27
CA GLN A 112 7.39 -8.07 -13.36
C GLN A 112 5.95 -8.50 -13.09
N THR A 113 5.67 -8.95 -11.87
CA THR A 113 4.35 -9.40 -11.43
C THR A 113 3.95 -8.63 -10.17
N LEU A 114 2.65 -8.58 -9.86
CA LEU A 114 2.21 -7.99 -8.60
C LEU A 114 2.80 -8.73 -7.39
N ARG A 115 3.06 -10.04 -7.53
CA ARG A 115 3.62 -10.89 -6.48
C ARG A 115 5.09 -10.57 -6.23
N SER A 116 5.89 -10.41 -7.28
CA SER A 116 7.29 -10.00 -7.15
C SER A 116 7.41 -8.58 -6.58
N LEU A 117 6.53 -7.66 -7.01
CA LEU A 117 6.52 -6.29 -6.50
C LEU A 117 6.12 -6.25 -5.02
N SER A 118 5.15 -7.07 -4.62
CA SER A 118 4.74 -7.21 -3.22
C SER A 118 5.88 -7.75 -2.36
N ALA A 119 6.55 -8.80 -2.82
CA ALA A 119 7.70 -9.37 -2.11
C ALA A 119 8.86 -8.39 -1.97
N ALA A 120 9.13 -7.57 -3.00
CA ALA A 120 10.19 -6.57 -2.97
C ALA A 120 9.85 -5.35 -2.10
N SER A 121 8.64 -4.82 -2.21
CA SER A 121 8.22 -3.58 -1.53
C SER A 121 7.71 -3.77 -0.11
N GLY A 122 7.41 -5.01 0.31
CA GLY A 122 6.72 -5.31 1.57
C GLY A 122 5.25 -4.85 1.59
N ILE A 123 4.74 -4.29 0.50
CA ILE A 123 3.35 -3.84 0.38
C ILE A 123 2.48 -5.05 0.04
N PRO A 124 1.34 -5.27 0.73
CA PRO A 124 0.44 -6.36 0.41
C PRO A 124 -0.02 -6.34 -1.05
N MET A 125 -0.03 -7.50 -1.70
CA MET A 125 -0.40 -7.61 -3.11
C MET A 125 -1.81 -7.06 -3.42
N THR A 126 -2.74 -7.15 -2.45
CA THR A 126 -4.08 -6.57 -2.53
C THR A 126 -4.05 -5.05 -2.64
N THR A 127 -3.18 -4.38 -1.88
CA THR A 127 -3.00 -2.93 -1.93
C THR A 127 -2.46 -2.49 -3.29
N ILE A 128 -1.48 -3.22 -3.83
CA ILE A 128 -0.92 -2.94 -5.16
C ILE A 128 -1.99 -3.15 -6.25
N PHE A 129 -2.80 -4.20 -6.12
CA PHE A 129 -3.91 -4.47 -7.05
C PHE A 129 -4.96 -3.35 -7.03
N GLN A 130 -5.38 -2.89 -5.84
CA GLN A 130 -6.30 -1.76 -5.70
C GLN A 130 -5.69 -0.47 -6.27
N HIS A 131 -4.41 -0.21 -5.98
CA HIS A 131 -3.67 0.92 -6.53
C HIS A 131 -3.65 0.90 -8.06
N LYS A 132 -3.40 -0.25 -8.68
CA LYS A 132 -3.46 -0.45 -10.14
C LYS A 132 -4.86 -0.17 -10.72
N LYS A 133 -5.92 -0.52 -9.99
CA LYS A 133 -7.30 -0.22 -10.41
C LYS A 133 -7.62 1.27 -10.31
N ALA A 134 -7.15 1.93 -9.25
CA ALA A 134 -7.39 3.34 -9.00
C ALA A 134 -6.56 4.28 -9.89
N THR A 135 -5.34 3.85 -10.27
CA THR A 135 -4.38 4.71 -10.98
C THR A 135 -4.19 4.22 -12.41
N PRO A 136 -4.85 4.84 -13.41
CA PRO A 136 -4.71 4.41 -14.80
C PRO A 136 -3.28 4.58 -15.30
N ARG A 137 -2.49 5.50 -14.73
CA ARG A 137 -1.09 5.76 -15.13
C ARG A 137 -0.09 4.66 -14.72
N PHE A 138 -0.51 3.70 -13.90
CA PHE A 138 0.33 2.58 -13.45
C PHE A 138 -0.03 1.32 -14.24
N LYS A 139 0.76 1.01 -15.28
CA LYS A 139 0.43 -0.05 -16.25
C LYS A 139 1.58 -1.02 -16.46
N LEU A 140 1.24 -2.17 -17.02
CA LEU A 140 2.20 -3.17 -17.46
C LEU A 140 2.73 -2.76 -18.84
N LYS A 141 3.98 -2.29 -18.92
CA LYS A 141 4.65 -1.91 -20.18
C LYS A 141 5.59 -3.03 -20.64
N SER A 142 5.66 -3.27 -21.94
CA SER A 142 6.60 -4.24 -22.53
C SER A 142 7.94 -3.59 -22.84
N SER A 143 9.01 -4.27 -22.46
CA SER A 143 10.38 -3.95 -22.89
C SER A 143 10.77 -4.88 -24.03
N TYR A 144 10.95 -4.31 -25.22
CA TYR A 144 11.45 -5.05 -26.37
C TYR A 144 12.97 -5.18 -26.26
N ALA A 145 13.46 -6.36 -26.59
CA ALA A 145 14.89 -6.57 -26.75
C ALA A 145 15.18 -6.39 -28.24
N LEU A 146 15.75 -5.26 -28.64
CA LEU A 146 16.12 -5.07 -30.03
C LEU A 146 17.26 -6.04 -30.36
N PRO A 147 17.07 -6.97 -31.33
CA PRO A 147 18.16 -7.79 -31.80
C PRO A 147 19.22 -6.87 -32.41
N HIS A 148 20.49 -7.12 -32.08
CA HIS A 148 21.59 -6.47 -32.78
C HIS A 148 21.47 -6.83 -34.27
N ALA A 149 21.41 -5.80 -35.12
CA ALA A 149 20.92 -5.87 -36.49
C ALA A 149 21.53 -7.02 -37.32
N ARG A 150 20.67 -7.93 -37.80
CA ARG A 150 20.69 -8.51 -39.14
C ARG A 150 19.38 -9.26 -39.42
N GLN A 151 18.83 -8.99 -40.59
CA GLN A 151 17.59 -9.48 -41.17
C GLN A 151 17.54 -11.02 -41.18
N HIS A 152 16.96 -11.69 -40.18
CA HIS A 152 16.22 -12.96 -40.31
C HIS A 152 15.71 -13.51 -38.96
N ARG A 153 14.48 -14.04 -39.01
CA ARG A 153 13.72 -14.88 -38.03
C ARG A 153 13.01 -14.19 -36.87
N SER A 154 11.68 -14.30 -36.94
CA SER A 154 10.63 -13.77 -36.05
C SER A 154 10.43 -14.48 -34.70
N SER A 155 11.43 -15.16 -34.13
CA SER A 155 11.15 -16.15 -33.05
C SER A 155 11.94 -16.00 -31.75
N PHE A 156 12.83 -15.00 -31.61
CA PHE A 156 13.69 -14.85 -30.41
C PHE A 156 13.54 -13.52 -29.67
N GLU A 157 12.43 -12.81 -29.86
CA GLU A 157 12.18 -11.56 -29.13
C GLU A 157 11.69 -11.88 -27.71
N VAL A 158 12.60 -11.86 -26.73
CA VAL A 158 12.24 -12.09 -25.31
C VAL A 158 11.49 -10.88 -24.77
N LYS A 159 10.17 -10.85 -24.98
CA LYS A 159 9.26 -9.83 -24.45
C LYS A 159 9.15 -9.97 -22.94
N ARG A 160 9.79 -9.09 -22.17
CA ARG A 160 9.54 -8.96 -20.72
C ARG A 160 8.64 -7.77 -20.47
N ARG A 161 7.73 -7.90 -19.50
CA ARG A 161 6.77 -6.88 -19.11
C ARG A 161 7.00 -6.47 -17.66
N TYR A 162 6.91 -5.18 -17.38
CA TYR A 162 7.11 -4.63 -16.03
C TYR A 162 6.00 -3.62 -15.69
N TYR A 163 5.63 -3.54 -14.41
CA TYR A 163 4.75 -2.50 -13.90
C TYR A 163 5.52 -1.19 -13.74
N VAL A 164 5.11 -0.18 -14.50
CA VAL A 164 5.84 1.07 -14.69
C VAL A 164 4.82 2.22 -14.79
N TYR A 165 5.21 3.41 -14.33
CA TYR A 165 4.38 4.61 -14.52
C TYR A 165 4.55 5.20 -15.92
N ASP A 166 3.61 6.03 -16.36
CA ASP A 166 3.70 6.67 -17.67
C ASP A 166 4.95 7.54 -17.82
N ASP A 167 5.39 8.19 -16.75
CA ASP A 167 6.56 9.07 -16.68
C ASP A 167 7.89 8.35 -16.43
N GLU A 168 7.87 7.02 -16.28
CA GLU A 168 9.09 6.22 -16.14
C GLU A 168 9.44 5.57 -17.49
N GLU A 169 10.68 5.82 -17.95
CA GLU A 169 11.20 5.23 -19.17
C GLU A 169 11.59 3.78 -18.95
N VAL A 170 11.10 2.89 -19.82
CA VAL A 170 11.49 1.48 -19.79
C VAL A 170 12.72 1.32 -20.67
N GLY A 171 13.86 1.02 -20.06
CA GLY A 171 15.11 0.84 -20.79
C GLY A 171 14.99 -0.19 -21.92
N ALA A 172 15.43 0.19 -23.12
CA ALA A 172 15.62 -0.73 -24.23
C ALA A 172 16.66 -1.78 -23.83
N ARG A 173 16.38 -3.05 -24.13
CA ARG A 173 17.31 -4.14 -23.84
C ARG A 173 17.98 -4.55 -25.13
N SER A 174 19.28 -4.80 -25.08
CA SER A 174 19.99 -5.49 -26.14
C SER A 174 20.39 -6.87 -25.62
N VAL A 175 20.21 -7.89 -26.45
CA VAL A 175 20.66 -9.25 -26.14
C VAL A 175 21.56 -9.68 -27.28
N LYS A 176 22.73 -10.23 -26.96
CA LYS A 176 23.62 -10.81 -27.98
C LYS A 176 22.88 -11.97 -28.67
N SER A 177 22.98 -12.04 -30.00
CA SER A 177 22.39 -13.14 -30.77
C SER A 177 22.84 -14.49 -30.21
N LYS A 178 21.93 -15.48 -30.17
CA LYS A 178 22.25 -16.86 -29.76
C LYS A 178 23.36 -17.49 -30.63
N HIS A 179 23.61 -16.95 -31.82
CA HIS A 179 24.70 -17.35 -32.70
C HIS A 179 26.09 -16.90 -32.21
N PHE A 180 26.16 -15.84 -31.40
CA PHE A 180 27.39 -15.31 -30.84
C PHE A 180 27.66 -15.80 -29.40
N ILE A 181 26.71 -16.51 -28.80
CA ILE A 181 26.91 -17.17 -27.51
C ILE A 181 27.72 -18.45 -27.77
N THR A 182 28.86 -18.59 -27.09
CA THR A 182 29.70 -19.79 -27.17
C THR A 182 28.89 -21.02 -26.77
N LYS A 183 28.76 -21.97 -27.71
CA LYS A 183 28.08 -23.23 -27.46
C LYS A 183 29.10 -24.24 -26.99
N VAL A 184 29.05 -24.57 -25.71
CA VAL A 184 29.89 -25.62 -25.12
C VAL A 184 29.07 -26.89 -25.02
N MET A 185 29.58 -28.00 -25.54
CA MET A 185 28.98 -29.33 -25.38
C MET A 185 29.68 -30.05 -24.23
N PHE A 186 28.91 -30.82 -23.45
CA PHE A 186 29.43 -31.64 -22.36
C PHE A 186 28.95 -33.08 -22.52
N LEU A 187 29.85 -34.03 -22.32
CA LEU A 187 29.50 -35.43 -22.09
C LEU A 187 29.33 -35.64 -20.59
N ALA A 188 28.18 -36.13 -20.15
CA ALA A 188 27.94 -36.50 -18.75
C ALA A 188 27.74 -38.01 -18.66
N ALA A 189 28.51 -38.69 -17.81
CA ALA A 189 28.33 -40.11 -17.54
C ALA A 189 27.76 -40.32 -16.13
N VAL A 190 26.63 -41.03 -16.06
CA VAL A 190 25.95 -41.38 -14.81
C VAL A 190 25.68 -42.89 -14.82
N ALA A 191 26.22 -43.60 -13.84
CA ALA A 191 25.94 -45.00 -13.57
C ALA A 191 24.69 -45.16 -12.69
N ARG A 192 24.17 -46.39 -12.57
CA ARG A 192 23.09 -46.66 -11.60
C ARG A 192 23.61 -46.46 -10.18
N PRO A 193 22.86 -45.76 -9.30
CA PRO A 193 23.17 -45.68 -7.89
C PRO A 193 23.33 -47.07 -7.29
N ARG A 194 24.44 -47.30 -6.60
CA ARG A 194 24.75 -48.58 -5.95
C ARG A 194 25.31 -48.32 -4.57
N TYR A 195 25.04 -49.24 -3.65
CA TYR A 195 25.60 -49.17 -2.32
C TYR A 195 27.10 -49.46 -2.36
N ASP A 196 27.89 -48.53 -1.83
CA ASP A 196 29.34 -48.69 -1.71
C ASP A 196 29.69 -49.16 -0.29
N HIS A 197 30.23 -50.37 -0.19
CA HIS A 197 30.62 -51.00 1.06
C HIS A 197 31.88 -50.37 1.69
N HIS A 198 32.75 -49.74 0.90
CA HIS A 198 33.94 -49.04 1.43
C HIS A 198 33.56 -47.70 2.06
N ALA A 199 32.68 -46.93 1.40
CA ALA A 199 32.19 -45.66 1.92
C ALA A 199 31.00 -45.80 2.89
N LYS A 200 30.41 -47.00 3.02
CA LYS A 200 29.18 -47.32 3.76
C LYS A 200 28.01 -46.37 3.42
N LYS A 201 27.94 -45.92 2.18
CA LYS A 201 26.95 -44.95 1.69
C LYS A 201 26.45 -45.35 0.31
N ILE A 202 25.26 -44.86 -0.07
CA ILE A 202 24.77 -45.04 -1.43
C ILE A 202 25.49 -44.06 -2.35
N TRP A 203 26.17 -44.58 -3.36
CA TRP A 203 26.81 -43.76 -4.37
C TRP A 203 25.75 -43.29 -5.36
N ASP A 204 25.73 -42.00 -5.67
CA ASP A 204 24.71 -41.33 -6.49
C ASP A 204 24.86 -41.60 -7.99
N GLY A 205 25.84 -42.43 -8.38
CA GLY A 205 26.07 -42.84 -9.74
C GLY A 205 26.78 -41.79 -10.59
N LYS A 206 27.16 -40.63 -10.04
CA LYS A 206 27.82 -39.58 -10.83
C LYS A 206 29.27 -39.98 -11.10
N VAL A 207 29.58 -40.23 -12.37
CA VAL A 207 30.94 -40.60 -12.81
C VAL A 207 31.73 -39.36 -13.19
N GLY A 208 31.12 -38.43 -13.92
CA GLY A 208 31.75 -37.16 -14.27
C GLY A 208 31.07 -36.40 -15.40
N VAL A 209 31.57 -35.20 -15.67
CA VAL A 209 31.15 -34.33 -16.77
C VAL A 209 32.40 -33.79 -17.47
N TRP A 210 32.50 -33.99 -18.79
CA TRP A 210 33.66 -33.61 -19.59
C TRP A 210 33.26 -32.66 -20.72
N PRO A 211 33.92 -31.49 -20.85
CA PRO A 211 33.67 -30.59 -21.97
C PRO A 211 34.21 -31.19 -23.28
N LEU A 212 33.40 -31.17 -24.34
CA LEU A 212 33.85 -31.44 -25.70
C LEU A 212 34.34 -30.12 -26.33
N VAL A 213 35.48 -29.63 -25.86
CA VAL A 213 36.07 -28.37 -26.32
C VAL A 213 37.46 -28.64 -26.91
N GLN A 214 37.71 -28.16 -28.12
CA GLN A 214 39.03 -28.17 -28.73
C GLN A 214 39.79 -26.94 -28.23
N VAL A 215 40.88 -27.15 -27.49
CA VAL A 215 41.77 -26.07 -27.03
C VAL A 215 42.77 -25.79 -28.13
N SER A 216 42.66 -24.64 -28.80
CA SER A 216 43.70 -24.14 -29.70
C SER A 216 44.64 -23.18 -28.95
N PRO A 217 45.96 -23.28 -29.13
CA PRO A 217 46.89 -22.31 -28.56
C PRO A 217 46.58 -20.90 -29.08
N ALA A 218 46.71 -19.89 -28.21
CA ALA A 218 46.54 -18.50 -28.60
C ALA A 218 47.65 -18.12 -29.61
N ALA A 219 47.24 -17.59 -30.77
CA ALA A 219 48.14 -17.06 -31.78
C ALA A 219 48.60 -15.64 -31.42
#